data_AF-A0A8T5NSB0-F1
#
_entry.id   AF-A0A8T5NSB0-F1
#
_cell.length_a   1.000
_cell.length_b   1.000
_cell.length_c   1.000
_cell.angle_alpha   90.00
_cell.angle_beta   90.00
_cell.angle_gamma   90.00
#
_symmetry.space_group_name_H-M   'P 1'
#
loop_
_entity.id
_entity.type
_entity.pdbx_description
1 polymer ?
#
loop_
_entity_poly.entity_id
_entity_poly.type
_entity_poly.pdbx_seq_one_letter_code
_entity_poly.pdbx_strand_id
1 'polypeptide(L)'
;MTGTGFVKGVEIGSGFHSTLIRGSENNDPIITESDRLMTRTNNAGGILGGISSGMAIVMRIAVKPTSSIDIEQDRIDLDIMEPAKITVGGRHDPRICTRIVPVAEAMVAITLLRARMHEDNKEE
;
A
#
# COMPACT_ATOMS: atom_id res chain seq x y z
N MET A 1 1.59 -1.76 -6.74
CA MET A 1 1.02 -2.19 -5.44
C MET A 1 -0.44 -2.60 -5.52
N THR A 2 -1.32 -1.85 -6.19
CA THR A 2 -2.76 -2.19 -6.33
C THR A 2 -3.05 -3.43 -7.20
N GLY A 3 -2.11 -3.86 -8.03
CA GLY A 3 -2.24 -5.09 -8.83
C GLY A 3 -2.20 -6.40 -8.01
N THR A 4 -1.83 -6.34 -6.73
CA THR A 4 -1.84 -7.51 -5.84
C THR A 4 -3.29 -7.79 -5.43
N GLY A 5 -3.85 -8.97 -5.76
CA GLY A 5 -5.30 -9.25 -5.77
C GLY A 5 -6.12 -8.99 -4.49
N PHE A 6 -5.47 -8.73 -3.34
CA PHE A 6 -6.12 -8.41 -2.07
C PHE A 6 -6.04 -6.92 -1.69
N VAL A 7 -5.16 -6.13 -2.31
CA VAL A 7 -4.99 -4.70 -1.99
C VAL A 7 -6.12 -3.91 -2.65
N LYS A 8 -6.80 -3.08 -1.86
CA LYS A 8 -7.89 -2.19 -2.31
C LYS A 8 -7.60 -0.71 -2.13
N GLY A 9 -6.55 -0.38 -1.39
CA GLY A 9 -6.09 1.00 -1.21
C GLY A 9 -4.59 1.03 -0.93
N VAL A 10 -3.95 2.10 -1.34
CA VAL A 10 -2.54 2.39 -1.06
C VAL A 10 -2.47 3.85 -0.65
N GLU A 11 -1.75 4.13 0.42
CA GLU A 11 -1.53 5.48 0.88
C GLU A 11 -0.06 5.68 1.28
N ILE A 12 0.43 6.91 1.13
CA ILE A 12 1.81 7.31 1.40
C ILE A 12 1.79 8.39 2.48
N GLY A 13 2.69 8.30 3.46
CA GLY A 13 2.83 9.32 4.50
C GLY A 13 1.62 9.41 5.41
N SER A 14 1.01 10.60 5.54
CA SER A 14 -0.28 10.83 6.21
C SER A 14 -1.45 10.30 5.39
N GLY A 15 -1.28 10.01 4.10
CA GLY A 15 -2.22 9.22 3.31
C GLY A 15 -3.60 9.86 3.20
N PHE A 16 -4.66 9.08 3.38
CA PHE A 16 -6.03 9.62 3.35
C PHE A 16 -6.31 10.63 4.48
N HIS A 17 -5.59 10.55 5.61
CA HIS A 17 -5.75 11.53 6.69
C HIS A 17 -5.33 12.95 6.27
N SER A 18 -4.43 13.09 5.28
CA SER A 18 -4.06 14.41 4.73
C SER A 18 -5.25 15.20 4.17
N THR A 19 -6.32 14.50 3.76
CA THR A 19 -7.55 15.13 3.24
C THR A 19 -8.44 15.72 4.34
N LEU A 20 -8.16 15.39 5.61
CA LEU A 20 -8.96 15.77 6.77
C LEU A 20 -8.34 16.93 7.57
N ILE A 21 -7.16 17.39 7.19
CA ILE A 21 -6.38 18.41 7.92
C ILE A 21 -6.02 19.58 7.01
N ARG A 22 -5.68 20.73 7.59
CA ARG A 22 -5.30 21.92 6.80
C ARG A 22 -3.92 21.72 6.18
N GLY A 23 -3.66 22.42 5.07
CA GLY A 23 -2.32 22.43 4.45
C GLY A 23 -1.22 22.88 5.43
N SER A 24 -1.53 23.83 6.33
CA SER A 24 -0.60 24.27 7.38
C SER A 24 -0.22 23.18 8.37
N GLU A 25 -1.07 22.17 8.54
CA GLU A 25 -0.85 21.03 9.44
C GLU A 25 -0.22 19.83 8.69
N ASN A 26 -0.53 19.67 7.40
CA ASN A 26 0.00 18.58 6.58
C ASN A 26 1.39 18.86 6.00
N ASN A 27 1.81 20.12 5.89
CA ASN A 27 3.13 20.46 5.38
C ASN A 27 4.23 19.90 6.28
N ASP A 28 5.36 19.57 5.66
CA ASP A 28 6.56 19.10 6.34
C ASP A 28 7.62 20.23 6.31
N PRO A 29 7.78 21.02 7.38
CA PRO A 29 8.75 22.12 7.39
C PRO A 29 10.17 21.60 7.22
N ILE A 30 10.92 22.20 6.29
CA ILE A 30 12.34 21.91 6.10
C ILE A 30 13.13 22.54 7.25
N ILE A 31 14.00 21.75 7.86
CA ILE A 31 14.89 22.13 8.95
C ILE A 31 16.31 21.63 8.63
N THR A 32 17.29 22.19 9.34
CA THR A 32 18.67 21.70 9.30
C THR A 32 18.96 20.93 10.58
N GLU A 33 19.42 19.70 10.45
CA GLU A 33 19.93 18.89 11.57
C GLU A 33 21.25 18.24 11.14
N SER A 34 22.30 18.40 11.96
CA SER A 34 23.63 17.86 11.68
C SER A 34 24.16 18.20 10.27
N ASP A 35 24.03 19.48 9.88
CA ASP A 35 24.42 20.02 8.56
C ASP A 35 23.72 19.38 7.35
N ARG A 36 22.58 18.71 7.56
CA ARG A 36 21.74 18.15 6.50
C ARG A 36 20.37 18.79 6.50
N LEU A 37 19.85 19.05 5.29
CA LEU A 37 18.45 19.42 5.11
C LEU A 37 17.57 18.19 5.31
N MET A 38 16.56 18.32 6.14
CA MET A 38 15.53 17.30 6.37
C MET A 38 14.19 17.95 6.68
N THR A 39 13.14 17.17 6.81
CA THR A 39 11.85 17.68 7.25
C THR A 39 11.61 17.38 8.73
N ARG A 40 11.00 18.33 9.45
CA ARG A 40 10.66 18.16 10.87
C ARG A 40 9.67 17.03 11.12
N THR A 41 8.75 16.84 10.19
CA THR A 41 7.73 15.79 10.18
C THR A 41 7.82 15.02 8.87
N ASN A 42 7.07 13.92 8.74
CA ASN A 42 7.10 13.08 7.53
C ASN A 42 5.68 12.75 7.04
N ASN A 43 4.82 13.76 6.94
CA ASN A 43 3.48 13.67 6.39
C ASN A 43 3.50 13.29 4.89
N ALA A 44 4.52 13.70 4.14
CA ALA A 44 4.75 13.28 2.77
C ALA A 44 5.21 11.81 2.67
N GLY A 45 5.60 11.18 3.78
CA GLY A 45 6.00 9.78 3.82
C GLY A 45 7.22 9.46 2.97
N GLY A 46 8.21 10.34 2.97
CA GLY A 46 9.45 10.19 2.20
C GLY A 46 9.30 10.48 0.70
N ILE A 47 8.11 10.82 0.21
CA ILE A 47 7.84 11.09 -1.20
C ILE A 47 7.14 12.45 -1.33
N LEU A 48 7.88 13.46 -1.77
CA LEU A 48 7.39 14.83 -1.96
C LEU A 48 7.42 15.17 -3.45
N GLY A 49 6.27 15.57 -4.01
CA GLY A 49 6.18 15.90 -5.44
C GLY A 49 6.49 14.72 -6.37
N GLY A 50 6.35 13.48 -5.90
CA GLY A 50 6.69 12.27 -6.65
C GLY A 50 8.17 11.88 -6.63
N ILE A 51 9.01 12.59 -5.86
CA ILE A 51 10.44 12.31 -5.73
C ILE A 51 10.75 11.98 -4.26
N SER A 52 11.75 11.12 -4.04
CA SER A 52 12.23 10.83 -2.69
C SER A 52 12.76 12.08 -1.99
N SER A 53 12.26 12.41 -0.81
CA SER A 53 12.68 13.60 -0.04
C SER A 53 13.91 13.37 0.84
N GLY A 54 14.44 12.15 0.88
CA GLY A 54 15.50 11.73 1.80
C GLY A 54 14.99 11.27 3.17
N MET A 55 13.71 11.47 3.47
CA MET A 55 13.06 10.92 4.66
C MET A 55 12.64 9.46 4.43
N ALA A 56 12.34 8.75 5.51
CA ALA A 56 11.85 7.38 5.44
C ALA A 56 10.60 7.27 4.56
N ILE A 57 10.60 6.32 3.62
CA ILE A 57 9.42 6.03 2.80
C ILE A 57 8.40 5.30 3.68
N VAL A 58 7.24 5.93 3.88
CA VAL A 58 6.15 5.37 4.68
C VAL A 58 4.97 5.09 3.76
N MET A 59 4.62 3.82 3.61
CA MET A 59 3.49 3.38 2.81
C MET A 59 2.59 2.47 3.64
N ARG A 60 1.27 2.62 3.49
CA ARG A 60 0.27 1.72 4.07
C ARG A 60 -0.64 1.20 2.97
N ILE A 61 -1.13 -0.03 3.17
CA ILE A 61 -2.02 -0.71 2.23
C ILE A 61 -3.29 -1.16 2.94
N ALA A 62 -4.43 -0.99 2.27
CA ALA A 62 -5.70 -1.52 2.72
C ALA A 62 -5.93 -2.88 2.03
N VAL A 63 -6.11 -3.93 2.81
CA VAL A 63 -6.22 -5.31 2.34
C VAL A 63 -7.65 -5.78 2.60
N LYS A 64 -8.34 -6.25 1.57
CA LYS A 64 -9.68 -6.83 1.76
C LYS A 64 -9.60 -8.18 2.50
N PRO A 65 -10.66 -8.57 3.22
CA PRO A 65 -10.77 -9.92 3.77
C PRO A 65 -10.71 -11.00 2.68
N THR A 66 -10.29 -12.21 3.09
CA THR A 66 -10.32 -13.40 2.23
C THR A 66 -11.75 -13.70 1.79
N SER A 67 -11.96 -13.90 0.49
CA SER A 67 -13.31 -14.11 -0.07
C SER A 67 -13.86 -15.52 0.12
N SER A 68 -12.99 -16.50 0.35
CA SER A 68 -13.36 -17.89 0.62
C SER A 68 -13.14 -18.18 2.09
N ILE A 69 -14.24 -18.43 2.81
CA ILE A 69 -14.27 -18.73 4.23
C ILE A 69 -15.22 -19.90 4.46
N ASP A 70 -15.04 -20.63 5.56
CA ASP A 70 -15.85 -21.81 5.90
C ASP A 70 -17.27 -21.48 6.41
N ILE A 71 -17.75 -20.25 6.15
CA ILE A 71 -19.11 -19.81 6.49
C ILE A 71 -19.95 -19.92 5.22
N GLU A 72 -21.16 -20.48 5.31
CA GLU A 72 -22.08 -20.57 4.18
C GLU A 72 -22.35 -19.18 3.58
N GLN A 73 -22.27 -19.07 2.26
CA GLN A 73 -22.50 -17.84 1.50
C GLN A 73 -23.55 -18.05 0.41
N ASP A 74 -24.22 -16.96 0.01
CA ASP A 74 -25.12 -16.94 -1.14
C ASP A 74 -24.35 -16.95 -2.46
N ARG A 75 -24.85 -17.72 -3.43
CA ARG A 75 -24.30 -17.83 -4.78
C ARG A 75 -25.41 -18.14 -5.79
N ILE A 76 -25.10 -17.98 -7.08
CA ILE A 76 -25.89 -18.55 -8.19
C ILE A 76 -25.21 -19.83 -8.69
N ASP A 77 -25.98 -20.92 -8.78
CA ASP A 77 -25.60 -22.10 -9.53
C ASP A 77 -25.67 -21.76 -11.02
N LEU A 78 -24.54 -21.88 -11.73
CA LEU A 78 -24.43 -21.47 -13.12
C LEU A 78 -25.02 -22.51 -14.09
N ASP A 79 -25.22 -23.76 -13.67
CA ASP A 79 -25.75 -24.81 -14.53
C ASP A 79 -27.28 -24.70 -14.65
N ILE A 80 -27.95 -24.40 -13.52
CA ILE A 80 -29.41 -24.26 -13.46
C ILE A 80 -29.88 -22.79 -13.38
N MET A 81 -28.95 -21.83 -13.19
CA MET A 81 -29.22 -20.40 -13.10
C MET A 81 -30.15 -19.99 -11.93
N GLU A 82 -30.06 -20.70 -10.81
CA GLU A 82 -30.89 -20.48 -9.62
C GLU A 82 -30.05 -20.13 -8.36
N PRO A 83 -30.67 -19.46 -7.35
CA PRO A 83 -30.01 -19.22 -6.07
C PRO A 83 -29.63 -20.52 -5.36
N ALA A 84 -28.39 -20.56 -4.87
CA ALA A 84 -27.84 -21.68 -4.13
C ALA A 84 -26.99 -21.18 -2.94
N LYS A 85 -26.71 -22.09 -2.03
CA LYS A 85 -25.76 -21.87 -0.92
C LYS A 85 -24.46 -22.60 -1.21
N ILE A 86 -23.33 -21.96 -0.89
CA ILE A 86 -22.02 -22.59 -0.97
C ILE A 86 -21.28 -22.45 0.35
N THR A 87 -20.72 -23.55 0.82
CA THR A 87 -19.70 -23.56 1.87
C THR A 87 -18.41 -24.02 1.24
N VAL A 88 -17.42 -23.14 1.17
CA VAL A 88 -16.14 -23.43 0.52
C VAL A 88 -15.21 -24.08 1.54
N GLY A 89 -15.16 -25.40 1.57
CA GLY A 89 -14.22 -26.12 2.44
C GLY A 89 -12.75 -25.95 2.01
N GLY A 90 -11.84 -26.17 2.94
CA GLY A 90 -10.39 -26.24 2.68
C GLY A 90 -9.56 -25.41 3.68
N ARG A 91 -8.23 -25.46 3.55
CA ARG A 91 -7.33 -24.62 4.35
C ARG A 91 -7.24 -23.22 3.73
N HIS A 92 -8.28 -22.41 3.95
CA HIS A 92 -8.26 -20.99 3.59
C HIS A 92 -7.56 -20.21 4.71
N ASP A 93 -6.75 -19.22 4.35
CA ASP A 93 -6.16 -18.34 5.35
C ASP A 93 -7.12 -17.17 5.64
N PRO A 94 -7.78 -17.13 6.80
CA PRO A 94 -8.62 -16.00 7.18
C PRO A 94 -7.79 -14.73 7.45
N ARG A 95 -6.46 -14.85 7.65
CA ARG A 95 -5.54 -13.76 8.02
C ARG A 95 -4.54 -13.45 6.89
N ILE A 96 -5.05 -13.04 5.74
CA ILE A 96 -4.22 -12.66 4.58
C ILE A 96 -3.27 -11.47 4.84
N CYS A 97 -3.61 -10.59 5.79
CA CYS A 97 -2.83 -9.37 6.07
C CYS A 97 -1.38 -9.65 6.47
N THR A 98 -1.09 -10.70 7.23
CA THR A 98 0.31 -11.01 7.61
C THR A 98 1.09 -11.61 6.45
N ARG A 99 0.42 -12.32 5.53
CA ARG A 99 1.06 -12.91 4.35
C ARG A 99 1.37 -11.90 3.25
N ILE A 100 0.64 -10.80 3.18
CA ILE A 100 0.86 -9.79 2.14
C ILE A 100 2.05 -8.88 2.44
N VAL A 101 2.48 -8.78 3.70
CA VAL A 101 3.63 -7.95 4.12
C VAL A 101 4.89 -8.23 3.28
N PRO A 102 5.41 -9.46 3.18
CA PRO A 102 6.61 -9.73 2.38
C PRO A 102 6.41 -9.44 0.89
N VAL A 103 5.20 -9.61 0.36
CA VAL A 103 4.87 -9.25 -1.03
C VAL A 103 4.91 -7.73 -1.20
N ALA A 104 4.39 -6.98 -0.23
CA ALA A 104 4.42 -5.52 -0.23
C ALA A 104 5.85 -4.98 -0.20
N GLU A 105 6.68 -5.52 0.69
CA GLU A 105 8.10 -5.17 0.79
C GLU A 105 8.85 -5.46 -0.50
N ALA A 106 8.66 -6.65 -1.10
CA ALA A 106 9.30 -7.01 -2.37
C ALA A 106 8.89 -6.07 -3.51
N MET A 107 7.60 -5.74 -3.61
CA MET A 107 7.09 -4.83 -4.63
C MET A 107 7.68 -3.41 -4.47
N VAL A 108 7.84 -2.93 -3.25
CA VAL A 108 8.51 -1.64 -2.99
C VAL A 108 9.99 -1.71 -3.37
N ALA A 109 10.70 -2.75 -2.94
CA ALA A 109 12.12 -2.93 -3.25
C ALA A 109 12.40 -2.96 -4.76
N ILE A 110 11.61 -3.73 -5.52
CA ILE A 110 11.70 -3.78 -6.99
C ILE A 110 11.44 -2.41 -7.60
N THR A 111 10.45 -1.67 -7.09
CA THR A 111 10.12 -0.33 -7.61
C THR A 111 11.25 0.66 -7.36
N LEU A 112 11.85 0.64 -6.16
CA LEU A 112 12.98 1.51 -5.81
C LEU A 112 14.22 1.18 -6.63
N LEU A 113 14.54 -0.10 -6.81
CA LEU A 113 15.65 -0.53 -7.66
C LEU A 113 15.46 -0.03 -9.09
N ARG A 114 14.25 -0.21 -9.65
CA ARG A 114 13.95 0.29 -10.99
C ARG A 114 14.10 1.81 -11.09
N ALA A 115 13.60 2.55 -10.11
CA ALA A 115 13.75 4.00 -10.08
C ALA A 115 15.23 4.41 -10.04
N ARG A 116 16.05 3.73 -9.23
CA ARG A 116 17.49 3.97 -9.16
C ARG A 116 18.19 3.71 -10.51
N MET A 117 17.95 2.54 -11.11
CA MET A 117 18.54 2.17 -12.40
C MET A 117 18.15 3.15 -13.52
N HIS A 118 16.93 3.70 -13.47
CA HIS A 118 16.50 4.70 -14.45
C HIS A 118 17.24 6.03 -14.31
N GLU A 119 17.59 6.44 -13.09
CA GLU A 119 18.41 7.63 -12.89
C GLU A 119 19.88 7.39 -13.27
N ASP A 120 20.45 6.24 -12.92
CA ASP A 120 21.83 5.89 -13.31
C ASP A 120 22.01 5.90 -14.84
N ASN A 121 21.00 5.44 -15.60
CA ASN A 121 21.02 5.44 -17.07
C ASN A 121 20.82 6.83 -17.73
N LYS A 122 20.43 7.87 -16.97
CA LYS A 122 20.37 9.25 -17.49
C LYS A 122 21.70 9.98 -17.37
N GLU A 123 22.60 9.47 -16.54
CA GLU A 123 23.92 10.05 -16.30
C GLU A 123 24.98 9.54 -17.29
N GLU A 124 24.66 8.51 -18.09
CA GLU A 124 25.40 8.05 -19.28
C GLU A 124 24.91 8.72 -20.58
#